data_AF-A0A7V7UFV7-F1
#
_entry.id   AF-A0A7V7UFV7-F1
#
_cell.length_a   1.000
_cell.length_b   1.000
_cell.length_c   1.000
_cell.angle_alpha   90.00
_cell.angle_beta   90.00
_cell.angle_gamma   90.00
#
_symmetry.space_group_name_H-M   'P 1'
#
loop_
_entity.id
_entity.type
_entity.pdbx_description
1 polymer ?
#
loop_
_entity_poly.entity_id
_entity_poly.type
_entity_poly.pdbx_seq_one_letter_code
_entity_poly.pdbx_strand_id
1 'polypeptide(L)'
;MQSLERDYKHYYYIIREGISLKNYEERYLPIPVEYKRGKPKEHDADVLQLCAQAMCLEEMLVCTVKKGYLYYGESKRRVMIEFDLELRQKVSTTFERMHQLYNKRHTPKVKVSKACKACSLSEVCLPKLNKKISVTEYMEKNLGGGMQ
;
A
#
# COMPACT_ATOMS: atom_id res chain seq x y z
N MET A 1 4.52 -33.29 27.81
CA MET A 1 4.22 -32.21 28.77
C MET A 1 5.03 -30.99 28.36
N GLN A 2 4.33 -29.93 27.94
CA GLN A 2 4.80 -28.54 27.76
C GLN A 2 5.87 -28.26 26.68
N SER A 3 5.45 -27.75 25.50
CA SER A 3 6.20 -26.68 24.79
C SER A 3 5.60 -26.19 23.45
N LEU A 4 4.45 -26.70 23.00
CA LEU A 4 3.81 -26.21 21.75
C LEU A 4 2.56 -25.34 21.95
N GLU A 5 2.14 -25.07 23.19
CA GLU A 5 1.16 -24.02 23.52
C GLU A 5 1.80 -22.62 23.48
N ARG A 6 2.50 -22.29 22.39
CA ARG A 6 2.98 -20.93 22.14
C ARG A 6 1.81 -20.06 21.70
N ASP A 7 1.14 -19.44 22.67
CA ASP A 7 0.75 -18.03 22.67
C ASP A 7 0.13 -17.42 21.38
N TYR A 8 -0.75 -18.16 20.69
CA TYR A 8 -1.59 -17.59 19.62
C TYR A 8 -2.59 -16.51 20.13
N LYS A 9 -2.71 -16.32 21.45
CA LYS A 9 -3.49 -15.26 22.11
C LYS A 9 -3.13 -13.83 21.67
N HIS A 10 -1.97 -13.61 21.05
CA HIS A 10 -1.56 -12.29 20.57
C HIS A 10 -2.15 -11.87 19.22
N TYR A 11 -2.72 -12.79 18.44
CA TYR A 11 -3.23 -12.52 17.09
C TYR A 11 -4.76 -12.62 16.98
N TYR A 12 -5.40 -13.23 17.97
CA TYR A 12 -6.84 -13.34 18.05
C TYR A 12 -7.28 -13.13 19.50
N TYR A 13 -8.16 -12.17 19.74
CA TYR A 13 -8.88 -12.09 21.01
C TYR A 13 -10.05 -13.08 20.96
N ILE A 14 -10.22 -13.89 22.01
CA ILE A 14 -11.48 -14.61 22.22
C ILE A 14 -12.53 -13.56 22.55
N ILE A 15 -13.46 -13.33 21.63
CA ILE A 15 -14.50 -12.30 21.74
C ILE A 15 -15.82 -12.97 21.39
N ARG A 16 -16.86 -12.72 22.20
CA ARG A 16 -18.21 -13.28 21.97
C ARG A 16 -18.77 -12.95 20.58
N GLU A 17 -18.39 -11.81 20.03
CA GLU A 17 -18.76 -11.29 18.70
C GLU A 17 -17.77 -11.68 17.58
N GLY A 18 -16.75 -12.49 17.87
CA GLY A 18 -15.75 -12.93 16.88
C GLY A 18 -16.31 -13.90 15.84
N ILE A 19 -15.46 -14.40 14.94
CA ILE A 19 -15.81 -15.42 13.95
C ILE A 19 -15.49 -16.82 14.45
N SER A 20 -16.26 -17.81 13.98
CA SER A 20 -15.99 -19.22 14.27
C SER A 20 -14.93 -19.77 13.32
N LEU A 21 -13.92 -20.45 13.85
CA LEU A 21 -12.88 -21.10 13.06
C LEU A 21 -13.09 -22.61 13.07
N LYS A 22 -12.83 -23.26 11.93
CA LYS A 22 -12.92 -24.72 11.83
C LYS A 22 -11.91 -25.35 12.82
N ASN A 23 -12.39 -26.26 13.66
CA ASN A 23 -11.64 -26.96 14.72
C ASN A 23 -11.37 -26.15 16.01
N TYR A 24 -12.03 -25.01 16.20
CA TYR A 24 -11.97 -24.27 17.46
C TYR A 24 -13.37 -24.06 18.03
N GLU A 25 -13.50 -24.17 19.35
CA GLU A 25 -14.78 -23.98 20.05
C GLU A 25 -15.07 -22.49 20.28
N GLU A 26 -14.02 -21.68 20.41
CA GLU A 26 -14.12 -20.25 20.66
C GLU A 26 -14.33 -19.42 19.39
N ARG A 27 -14.75 -18.17 19.60
CA ARG A 27 -14.90 -17.16 18.55
C ARG A 27 -13.75 -16.16 18.61
N TYR A 28 -13.24 -15.77 17.44
CA TYR A 28 -12.01 -15.00 17.31
C TYR A 28 -12.21 -13.77 16.44
N LEU A 29 -11.65 -12.63 16.81
CA LEU A 29 -11.61 -11.47 15.90
C LEU A 29 -10.26 -11.43 15.19
N PRO A 30 -10.21 -11.34 13.84
CA PRO A 30 -8.96 -11.26 13.13
C PRO A 30 -8.27 -9.91 13.39
N ILE A 31 -6.95 -9.96 13.60
CA ILE A 31 -6.11 -8.77 13.70
C ILE A 31 -5.03 -8.87 12.63
N PRO A 32 -5.12 -8.09 11.55
CA PRO A 32 -4.13 -8.15 10.49
C PRO A 32 -2.78 -7.63 10.96
N VAL A 33 -1.72 -8.33 10.59
CA VAL A 33 -0.34 -7.94 10.84
C VAL A 33 0.42 -7.90 9.51
N GLU A 34 0.76 -6.70 9.06
CA GLU A 34 1.49 -6.48 7.81
C GLU A 34 3.00 -6.39 8.10
N TYR A 35 3.76 -7.28 7.48
CA TYR A 35 5.21 -7.40 7.67
C TYR A 35 5.95 -6.59 6.60
N LYS A 36 6.78 -5.64 7.03
CA LYS A 36 7.66 -4.85 6.16
C LYS A 36 9.11 -5.15 6.52
N ARG A 37 9.94 -5.44 5.51
CA ARG A 37 11.37 -5.72 5.75
C ARG A 37 12.10 -4.47 6.27
N GLY A 38 11.86 -3.32 5.65
CA GLY A 38 12.56 -2.07 5.92
C GLY A 38 12.05 -1.28 7.12
N LYS A 39 12.43 -0.01 7.19
CA LYS A 39 11.95 0.98 8.16
C LYS A 39 10.59 1.58 7.75
N PRO A 40 9.85 2.19 8.71
CA PRO A 40 8.67 2.99 8.40
C PRO A 40 8.95 4.03 7.31
N LYS A 41 7.99 4.18 6.40
CA LYS A 41 8.02 5.23 5.37
C LYS A 41 7.48 6.54 5.95
N GLU A 42 7.90 7.67 5.38
CA GLU A 42 7.38 8.99 5.78
C GLU A 42 5.91 9.19 5.37
N HIS A 43 5.49 8.53 4.30
CA HIS A 43 4.12 8.54 3.81
C HIS A 43 3.31 7.37 4.37
N ASP A 44 1.99 7.44 4.21
CA ASP A 44 1.01 6.54 4.81
C ASP A 44 0.69 5.27 4.00
N ALA A 45 1.35 5.01 2.88
CA ALA A 45 1.01 3.87 2.02
C ALA A 45 0.98 2.51 2.76
N ASP A 46 1.90 2.26 3.70
CA ASP A 46 1.89 1.01 4.48
C ASP A 46 0.67 0.92 5.42
N VAL A 47 0.22 2.06 5.95
CA VAL A 47 -0.99 2.20 6.80
C VAL A 47 -2.25 1.98 5.95
N LEU A 48 -2.34 2.61 4.78
CA LEU A 48 -3.45 2.44 3.85
C LEU A 48 -3.55 1.00 3.35
N GLN A 49 -2.43 0.34 3.06
CA GLN A 49 -2.41 -1.06 2.66
C GLN A 49 -2.96 -1.97 3.77
N LEU A 50 -2.51 -1.77 5.00
CA LEU A 50 -2.99 -2.55 6.15
C LEU A 50 -4.49 -2.33 6.40
N CYS A 51 -4.97 -1.08 6.29
CA CYS A 51 -6.40 -0.78 6.42
C CYS A 51 -7.23 -1.43 5.30
N ALA A 52 -6.76 -1.40 4.05
CA ALA A 52 -7.41 -2.09 2.94
C ALA A 52 -7.52 -3.60 3.19
N GLN A 53 -6.47 -4.24 3.70
CA GLN A 53 -6.51 -5.66 4.09
C GLN A 53 -7.57 -5.92 5.16
N ALA A 54 -7.69 -5.03 6.15
CA ALA A 54 -8.70 -5.13 7.20
C ALA A 54 -10.12 -5.07 6.62
N MET A 55 -10.38 -4.13 5.69
CA MET A 55 -11.68 -4.03 5.01
C MET A 55 -12.02 -5.31 4.24
N CYS A 56 -11.05 -5.91 3.53
CA CYS A 56 -11.27 -7.19 2.85
C CYS A 56 -11.61 -8.32 3.86
N LEU A 57 -10.92 -8.37 5.00
CA LEU A 57 -11.22 -9.37 6.04
C LEU A 57 -12.62 -9.19 6.62
N GLU A 58 -13.08 -7.96 6.82
CA GLU A 58 -14.44 -7.67 7.28
C GLU A 58 -15.49 -8.18 6.30
N GLU A 59 -15.30 -7.96 5.00
CA GLU A 59 -16.19 -8.48 3.95
C GLU A 59 -16.20 -10.02 3.89
N MET A 60 -15.01 -10.63 3.92
CA MET A 60 -14.86 -12.09 3.82
C MET A 60 -15.41 -12.83 5.04
N LEU A 61 -15.30 -12.23 6.22
CA LEU A 61 -15.54 -12.89 7.50
C LEU A 61 -16.76 -12.35 8.24
N VAL A 62 -17.44 -11.35 7.67
CA VAL A 62 -18.64 -10.70 8.24
C VAL A 62 -18.40 -10.25 9.69
N CYS A 63 -17.33 -9.49 9.89
CA CYS A 63 -16.91 -9.00 11.21
C CYS A 63 -16.45 -7.54 11.15
N THR A 64 -16.00 -6.98 12.28
CA THR A 64 -15.47 -5.62 12.35
C THR A 64 -14.05 -5.62 12.94
N VAL A 65 -13.08 -5.20 12.14
CA VAL A 65 -11.67 -5.10 12.51
C VAL A 65 -11.35 -3.65 12.85
N LYS A 66 -11.10 -3.37 14.13
CA LYS A 66 -10.88 -1.99 14.60
C LYS A 66 -9.43 -1.53 14.52
N LYS A 67 -8.48 -2.47 14.45
CA LYS A 67 -7.05 -2.19 14.48
C LYS A 67 -6.24 -3.32 13.85
N GLY A 68 -5.02 -2.99 13.48
CA GLY A 68 -4.01 -3.95 13.03
C GLY A 68 -2.62 -3.50 13.46
N TYR A 69 -1.61 -4.22 12.97
CA TYR A 69 -0.23 -3.93 13.30
C TYR A 69 0.67 -3.92 12.07
N LEU A 70 1.54 -2.91 11.99
CA LEU A 70 2.71 -2.92 11.10
C LEU A 70 3.90 -3.47 11.87
N TYR A 71 4.58 -4.47 11.32
CA TYR A 71 5.83 -4.98 11.87
C TYR A 71 7.00 -4.69 10.94
N TYR A 72 7.94 -3.87 11.40
CA TYR A 72 9.12 -3.46 10.63
C TYR A 72 10.33 -4.29 11.06
N GLY A 73 10.86 -5.10 10.13
CA GLY A 73 11.91 -6.10 10.39
C GLY A 73 13.25 -5.48 10.83
N GLU A 74 13.67 -4.38 10.22
CA GLU A 74 14.91 -3.69 10.58
C GLU A 74 14.90 -3.13 12.00
N SER A 75 13.78 -2.53 12.42
CA SER A 75 13.65 -1.98 13.78
C SER A 75 13.15 -3.01 14.80
N LYS A 76 12.63 -4.15 14.33
CA LYS A 76 11.89 -5.17 15.10
C LYS A 76 10.72 -4.58 15.91
N ARG A 77 10.16 -3.46 15.46
CA ARG A 77 9.08 -2.76 16.15
C ARG A 77 7.73 -3.09 15.53
N ARG A 78 6.74 -3.27 16.41
CA ARG A 78 5.33 -3.36 16.08
C ARG A 78 4.68 -2.01 16.33
N VAL A 79 4.02 -1.46 15.32
CA VAL A 79 3.26 -0.21 15.39
C VAL A 79 1.78 -0.55 15.27
N MET A 80 1.00 -0.14 16.26
CA MET A 80 -0.44 -0.32 16.25
C MET A 80 -1.09 0.76 15.38
N ILE A 81 -2.03 0.36 14.54
CA ILE A 81 -2.80 1.24 13.67
C ILE A 81 -4.28 1.04 13.97
N GLU A 82 -4.99 2.12 14.30
CA GLU A 82 -6.44 2.13 14.42
C GLU A 82 -7.07 2.37 13.05
N PHE A 83 -8.17 1.67 12.75
CA PHE A 83 -8.89 1.79 11.49
C PHE A 83 -10.14 2.66 11.66
N ASP A 84 -9.91 3.95 11.87
CA ASP A 84 -10.97 4.95 11.97
C ASP A 84 -11.66 5.22 10.62
N LEU A 85 -12.72 6.04 10.66
CA LEU A 85 -13.51 6.37 9.48
C LEU A 85 -12.70 7.18 8.46
N GLU A 86 -11.80 8.07 8.91
CA GLU A 86 -10.99 8.90 8.00
C GLU A 86 -10.04 8.03 7.17
N LEU A 87 -9.35 7.10 7.81
CA LEU A 87 -8.42 6.19 7.15
C LEU A 87 -9.16 5.29 6.16
N ARG A 88 -10.31 4.74 6.54
CA ARG A 88 -11.18 3.94 5.66
C ARG A 88 -11.67 4.75 4.47
N GLN A 89 -12.12 5.98 4.68
CA GLN A 89 -12.54 6.87 3.60
C GLN A 89 -11.38 7.18 2.65
N LYS A 90 -10.17 7.35 3.18
CA LYS A 90 -8.96 7.57 2.38
C LYS A 90 -8.61 6.35 1.53
N VAL A 91 -8.76 5.14 2.05
CA VAL A 91 -8.63 3.90 1.28
C VAL A 91 -9.64 3.87 0.14
N SER A 92 -10.93 4.05 0.43
CA SER A 92 -12.01 4.03 -0.58
C SER A 92 -11.80 5.08 -1.67
N THR A 93 -11.48 6.32 -1.29
CA THR A 93 -11.23 7.42 -2.24
C THR A 93 -10.01 7.16 -3.11
N THR A 94 -8.96 6.54 -2.54
CA THR A 94 -7.74 6.18 -3.29
C THR A 94 -8.04 5.13 -4.35
N PHE A 95 -8.77 4.06 -3.99
CA PHE A 95 -9.18 3.04 -4.95
C PHE A 95 -10.12 3.59 -6.01
N GLU A 96 -11.09 4.44 -5.63
CA GLU A 96 -11.99 5.07 -6.59
C GLU A 96 -11.20 5.88 -7.63
N ARG A 97 -10.23 6.69 -7.19
CA ARG A 97 -9.34 7.43 -8.08
C ARG A 97 -8.54 6.51 -9.00
N MET A 98 -8.03 5.39 -8.48
CA MET A 98 -7.32 4.39 -9.30
C MET A 98 -8.24 3.81 -10.39
N HIS A 99 -9.46 3.41 -10.04
CA HIS A 99 -10.45 2.90 -10.99
C HIS A 99 -10.85 3.95 -12.03
N GLN A 100 -11.04 5.21 -11.63
CA GLN A 100 -11.34 6.31 -12.54
C GLN A 100 -10.22 6.52 -13.57
N LEU A 101 -8.95 6.48 -13.15
CA LEU A 101 -7.80 6.59 -14.07
C LEU A 101 -7.75 5.42 -15.06
N TYR A 102 -7.98 4.20 -14.58
CA TYR A 102 -8.01 3.00 -15.40
C TYR A 102 -9.14 3.07 -16.45
N ASN A 103 -10.36 3.40 -16.02
CA ASN A 103 -11.53 3.49 -16.90
C ASN A 103 -11.37 4.57 -17.98
N LYS A 104 -10.75 5.71 -17.63
CA LYS A 104 -10.44 6.79 -18.59
C LYS A 104 -9.31 6.44 -19.56
N ARG A 105 -8.61 5.31 -19.35
CA ARG A 105 -7.37 4.95 -20.05
C ARG A 105 -6.34 6.09 -20.04
N HIS A 106 -6.34 6.86 -18.96
CA HIS A 106 -5.53 8.05 -18.82
C HIS A 106 -4.37 7.77 -17.87
N THR A 107 -3.14 7.78 -18.38
CA THR A 107 -1.93 7.73 -17.56
C THR A 107 -1.51 9.16 -17.20
N PRO A 108 -1.56 9.57 -15.92
CA PRO A 108 -1.14 10.91 -15.52
C PRO A 108 0.34 11.16 -15.80
N LYS A 109 0.70 12.43 -16.02
CA LYS A 109 2.10 12.82 -16.13
C LYS A 109 2.82 12.60 -14.79
N VAL A 110 3.85 11.76 -14.82
CA VAL A 110 4.68 11.50 -13.64
C VAL A 110 5.72 12.62 -13.43
N LYS A 111 5.91 13.01 -12.17
CA LYS A 111 7.06 13.82 -11.74
C LYS A 111 8.29 12.92 -11.65
N VAL A 112 9.28 13.17 -12.51
CA VAL A 112 10.52 12.38 -12.53
C VAL A 112 11.26 12.55 -11.20
N SER A 113 11.62 11.43 -10.56
CA SER A 113 12.35 11.40 -9.29
C SER A 113 13.36 10.25 -9.27
N LYS A 114 14.15 10.14 -8.19
CA LYS A 114 15.07 9.00 -8.01
C LYS A 114 14.33 7.65 -8.00
N ALA A 115 13.07 7.62 -7.58
CA ALA A 115 12.24 6.41 -7.57
C ALA A 115 11.97 5.86 -9.00
N CYS A 116 11.99 6.70 -10.04
CA CYS A 116 11.80 6.24 -11.42
C CYS A 116 12.91 5.27 -11.87
N LYS A 117 14.13 5.42 -11.34
CA LYS A 117 15.25 4.52 -11.67
C LYS A 117 15.12 3.13 -11.03
N ALA A 118 14.38 3.03 -9.92
CA ALA A 118 14.11 1.78 -9.21
C ALA A 118 12.71 1.23 -9.51
N CYS A 119 11.98 1.87 -10.43
CA CYS A 119 10.61 1.48 -10.78
C CYS A 119 10.65 0.26 -11.69
N SER A 120 9.86 -0.77 -11.38
CA SER A 120 9.70 -1.96 -12.22
C SER A 120 9.12 -1.65 -13.62
N LEU A 121 8.56 -0.46 -13.80
CA LEU A 121 8.01 0.01 -15.07
C LEU A 121 8.96 0.97 -15.80
N SER A 122 10.24 1.11 -15.41
CA SER A 122 11.16 2.09 -16.00
C SER A 122 11.33 1.99 -17.51
N GLU A 123 11.25 0.77 -18.05
CA GLU A 123 11.46 0.50 -19.49
C GLU A 123 10.19 0.75 -20.33
N VAL A 124 9.02 0.73 -19.69
CA VAL A 124 7.71 0.91 -20.37
C VAL A 124 7.18 2.33 -20.16
N CYS A 125 7.34 2.85 -18.95
CA CYS A 125 7.09 4.25 -18.65
C CYS A 125 8.19 5.05 -19.36
N LEU A 126 7.81 6.01 -20.21
CA LEU A 126 8.74 6.89 -20.91
C LEU A 126 8.82 8.28 -20.22
N PRO A 127 9.21 8.39 -18.94
CA PRO A 127 9.13 9.64 -18.19
C PRO A 127 10.08 10.71 -18.72
N LYS A 128 11.13 10.32 -19.46
CA LYS A 128 12.06 11.25 -20.13
C LYS A 128 11.34 12.10 -21.19
N LEU A 129 10.27 11.58 -21.80
CA LEU A 129 9.44 12.29 -22.78
C LEU A 129 8.50 13.33 -22.14
N ASN A 130 8.37 13.37 -20.80
CA ASN A 130 7.61 14.43 -20.13
C ASN A 130 8.28 15.81 -20.23
N LYS A 131 9.53 15.89 -20.68
CA LYS A 131 10.19 17.15 -21.00
C LYS A 131 9.79 17.59 -22.41
N LYS A 132 8.98 18.64 -22.51
CA LYS A 132 8.78 19.36 -23.76
C LYS A 132 10.04 20.20 -24.01
N ILE A 133 10.95 19.72 -24.84
CA ILE A 133 11.90 20.61 -25.50
C ILE A 133 11.17 21.10 -26.74
N SER A 134 11.19 22.41 -27.02
CA SER A 134 10.59 22.90 -28.27
C SER A 134 11.38 22.33 -29.45
N VAL A 135 10.70 22.03 -30.57
CA VAL A 135 11.38 21.52 -31.77
C VAL A 135 12.44 22.51 -32.23
N THR A 136 12.14 23.81 -32.18
CA THR A 136 13.07 24.90 -32.50
C THR A 136 14.33 24.84 -31.62
N GLU A 137 14.19 24.79 -30.30
CA GLU A 137 15.32 24.72 -29.37
C GLU A 137 16.16 23.44 -29.57
N TYR A 138 15.52 22.31 -29.90
CA TYR A 138 16.22 21.08 -30.25
C TYR A 138 17.02 21.24 -31.55
N MET A 139 16.42 21.83 -32.58
CA MET A 139 17.08 22.05 -33.87
C MET A 139 18.26 23.02 -33.74
N GLU A 140 18.09 24.15 -33.05
CA GLU A 140 19.19 25.10 -32.79
C GLU A 140 20.36 24.43 -32.06
N LYS A 141 20.07 23.62 -31.04
CA LYS A 141 21.10 22.96 -30.24
C LYS A 141 21.87 21.87 -30.98
N ASN A 142 21.22 21.13 -31.87
CA ASN A 142 21.82 19.95 -32.52
C ASN A 142 22.22 20.17 -33.98
N LEU A 143 21.64 21.19 -34.64
CA LEU A 143 21.90 21.53 -36.04
C LEU A 143 22.57 22.91 -36.20
N GLY A 144 22.72 23.69 -35.13
CA GLY A 144 23.34 25.03 -35.11
C GLY A 144 24.85 25.08 -35.37
N GLY A 145 25.39 24.11 -36.09
CA GLY A 145 26.76 24.11 -36.62
C GLY A 145 26.73 23.88 -38.12
N GLY A 146 26.17 24.83 -38.89
CA GLY A 146 26.18 24.71 -40.34
C GLY A 146 25.22 25.63 -41.06
N MET A 147 25.44 26.94 -40.95
CA MET A 147 25.12 27.89 -42.03
C MET A 147 25.92 29.16 -41.76
N GLN A 148 27.05 29.26 -42.47
CA GLN A 148 27.68 30.56 -42.77
C GLN A 148 26.76 31.35 -43.68
#